data_AF-A0A1J3H7P0-F1
#
_entry.id   AF-A0A1J3H7P0-F1
#
_cell.length_a   1.000
_cell.length_b   1.000
_cell.length_c   1.000
_cell.angle_alpha   90.00
_cell.angle_beta   90.00
_cell.angle_gamma   90.00
#
_symmetry.space_group_name_H-M   'P 1'
#
loop_
_entity.id
_entity.type
_entity.pdbx_description
1 polymer ?
#
loop_
_entity_poly.entity_id
_entity_poly.type
_entity_poly.pdbx_seq_one_letter_code
_entity_poly.pdbx_strand_id
1 'polypeptide(L)' 'VEREDSGWFSKESLRDAVNSVMDKDSEIGNLVKRNHKKLKETLVSPGLLNGYADKFVEALENEVNSIKLS' A
#
# COMPACT_ATOMS: atom_id res chain seq x y z
N VAL A 1 -0.52 13.54 -17.82
CA VAL A 1 -0.15 12.75 -19.02
C VAL A 1 -1.31 12.89 -19.98
N GLU A 2 -1.12 13.64 -21.05
CA GLU A 2 -2.16 13.86 -22.06
C GLU A 2 -2.53 12.54 -22.74
N ARG A 3 -3.81 12.38 -23.08
CA ARG A 3 -4.31 11.24 -23.84
C ARG A 3 -4.64 11.70 -25.25
N GLU A 4 -4.46 10.80 -26.21
CA GLU A 4 -4.93 11.04 -27.58
C GLU A 4 -6.46 11.07 -27.61
N ASP A 5 -7.05 11.52 -28.72
CA ASP A 5 -8.51 11.54 -28.90
C ASP A 5 -9.15 10.15 -28.80
N SER A 6 -8.35 9.11 -29.07
CA SER A 6 -8.73 7.72 -28.85
C SER A 6 -8.93 7.40 -27.36
N GLY A 7 -8.27 8.13 -26.46
CA GLY A 7 -8.17 7.84 -25.02
C GLY A 7 -6.95 7.00 -24.64
N TRP A 8 -6.14 6.59 -25.62
CA TRP A 8 -4.87 5.90 -25.41
C TRP A 8 -3.75 6.89 -25.09
N PHE A 9 -2.74 6.41 -24.37
CA PHE A 9 -1.49 7.13 -24.21
C PHE A 9 -0.57 6.84 -25.38
N SER A 10 0.12 7.86 -25.88
CA SER A 10 1.17 7.64 -26.87
C SER A 10 2.32 6.83 -26.26
N LYS A 11 3.07 6.15 -27.12
CA LYS A 11 4.22 5.34 -26.72
C LYS A 11 5.29 6.19 -26.02
N GLU A 12 5.49 7.41 -26.51
CA GLU A 12 6.45 8.38 -25.99
C GLU A 12 6.03 8.82 -24.60
N SER A 13 4.76 9.15 -24.41
CA SER A 13 4.23 9.60 -23.12
C SER A 13 4.34 8.50 -22.05
N LEU A 14 4.08 7.25 -22.43
CA LEU A 14 4.29 6.11 -21.55
C LEU A 14 5.77 5.91 -21.20
N ARG A 15 6.66 5.94 -22.20
CA ARG A 15 8.11 5.80 -21.98
C ARG A 15 8.62 6.88 -21.03
N ASP A 16 8.24 8.13 -21.25
CA ASP A 16 8.71 9.26 -20.46
C ASP A 16 8.14 9.20 -19.03
N ALA A 17 6.89 8.75 -18.85
CA ALA A 17 6.33 8.49 -17.53
C ALA A 17 7.10 7.39 -16.77
N VAL A 18 7.43 6.27 -17.44
CA VAL A 18 8.24 5.20 -16.84
C VAL A 18 9.62 5.71 -16.45
N ASN A 19 10.32 6.40 -17.36
CA ASN A 19 11.65 6.97 -17.09
C ASN A 19 11.59 7.97 -15.93
N SER A 20 10.55 8.81 -15.86
CA SER A 20 10.36 9.77 -14.77
C SER A 20 10.30 9.12 -13.39
N VAL A 21 9.98 7.84 -13.27
CA VAL A 21 9.94 7.12 -11.97
C VAL A 21 11.11 6.15 -11.81
N MET A 22 11.60 5.58 -12.91
CA MET A 22 12.55 4.47 -12.89
C MET A 22 14.00 4.88 -13.09
N ASP A 23 14.25 6.05 -13.68
CA ASP A 23 15.61 6.57 -13.86
C ASP A 23 16.31 6.70 -12.49
N LYS A 24 17.59 6.31 -12.47
CA LYS A 24 18.38 6.20 -11.24
C LYS A 24 18.48 7.53 -10.49
N ASP A 25 18.59 8.62 -11.24
CA ASP A 25 18.77 9.97 -10.71
C ASP A 25 17.46 10.78 -10.70
N SER A 26 16.32 10.12 -10.95
CA SER A 26 15.01 10.81 -10.93
C SER A 26 14.62 11.29 -9.53
N GLU A 27 14.34 12.58 -9.41
CA GLU A 27 13.79 13.18 -8.19
C GLU A 27 12.41 12.58 -7.85
N ILE A 28 11.51 12.48 -8.84
CA ILE A 28 10.17 11.89 -8.67
C ILE A 28 10.29 10.43 -8.24
N GLY A 29 11.16 9.66 -8.91
CA GLY A 29 11.42 8.27 -8.55
C GLY A 29 11.91 8.12 -7.10
N ASN A 30 12.81 9.01 -6.68
CA ASN A 30 13.33 9.03 -5.31
C ASN A 30 12.26 9.40 -4.28
N LEU A 31 11.36 10.34 -4.60
CA LEU A 31 10.22 10.70 -3.75
C LEU A 31 9.22 9.54 -3.61
N VAL A 32 8.83 8.92 -4.71
CA VAL A 32 7.92 7.76 -4.72
C VAL A 32 8.50 6.61 -3.90
N LYS A 33 9.78 6.26 -4.10
CA LYS A 33 10.46 5.19 -3.34
C LYS A 33 10.49 5.48 -1.83
N ARG A 34 10.81 6.71 -1.43
CA ARG A 34 10.80 7.13 -0.03
C ARG A 34 9.41 7.04 0.61
N ASN A 35 8.39 7.54 -0.09
CA ASN A 35 7.01 7.47 0.39
C ASN A 35 6.50 6.03 0.48
N HIS A 36 6.79 5.20 -0.53
CA HIS A 36 6.44 3.78 -0.51
C HIS A 36 7.10 3.04 0.67
N LYS A 37 8.39 3.32 0.94
CA LYS A 37 9.08 2.75 2.10
C LYS A 37 8.40 3.15 3.41
N LYS A 38 8.12 4.44 3.60
CA LYS A 38 7.43 4.95 4.80
C LYS A 38 6.06 4.31 4.96
N LEU A 39 5.27 4.22 3.90
CA LEU A 39 3.95 3.57 3.92
C LEU A 39 4.08 2.10 4.31
N LYS A 40 5.02 1.37 3.72
CA LYS A 40 5.27 -0.03 4.06
C LYS A 40 5.63 -0.19 5.53
N GLU A 41 6.57 0.61 6.04
CA GLU A 41 7.01 0.58 7.44
C GLU A 41 5.85 0.87 8.39
N THR A 42 5.01 1.86 8.09
CA THR A 42 3.80 2.14 8.88
C THR A 42 2.84 0.97 8.88
N LEU A 43 2.55 0.38 7.72
CA LEU A 43 1.57 -0.70 7.60
C LEU A 43 2.04 -1.99 8.28
N VAL A 44 3.33 -2.32 8.19
CA VAL A 44 3.89 -3.51 8.85
C VAL A 44 4.27 -3.27 10.31
N SER A 45 4.18 -2.03 10.80
CA SER A 45 4.51 -1.72 12.19
C SER A 45 3.63 -2.53 13.15
N PRO A 46 4.21 -3.12 14.21
CA PRO A 46 3.44 -3.72 15.27
C PRO A 46 2.47 -2.69 15.87
N GLY A 47 1.28 -3.14 16.23
CA GLY A 47 0.18 -2.37 16.80
C GLY A 47 -0.93 -2.05 15.79
N LEU A 48 -0.64 -1.92 14.50
CA LEU A 48 -1.67 -1.57 13.51
C LEU A 48 -2.46 -2.79 13.02
N LEU A 49 -1.79 -3.71 12.31
CA LEU A 49 -2.45 -4.88 11.73
C LEU A 49 -2.67 -6.00 12.74
N ASN A 50 -1.62 -6.35 13.49
CA ASN A 50 -1.73 -7.36 14.55
C ASN A 50 -2.65 -6.86 15.67
N GLY A 51 -2.57 -5.59 16.10
CA GLY A 51 -3.43 -5.09 17.17
C GLY A 51 -4.93 -5.18 16.87
N TYR A 52 -5.35 -5.08 15.61
CA TYR A 52 -6.74 -5.30 15.22
C TYR A 52 -7.08 -6.80 15.16
N ALA A 53 -6.23 -7.61 14.53
CA ALA A 53 -6.42 -9.05 14.43
C ALA A 53 -6.45 -9.73 15.81
N ASP A 54 -5.55 -9.34 16.71
CA ASP A 54 -5.42 -9.87 18.07
C ASP A 54 -6.69 -9.58 18.88
N LYS A 55 -7.19 -8.34 18.84
CA LYS A 55 -8.45 -7.97 19.52
C LYS A 55 -9.66 -8.69 18.95
N PHE A 56 -9.69 -8.91 17.64
CA PHE A 56 -10.77 -9.66 17.01
C PHE A 56 -10.74 -11.14 17.44
N VAL A 57 -9.56 -11.76 17.47
CA VAL A 57 -9.39 -13.13 17.97
C VAL A 57 -9.78 -13.22 19.44
N GLU A 58 -9.32 -12.29 20.29
CA GLU A 58 -9.68 -12.22 21.71
C GLU A 58 -11.20 -12.11 21.90
N ALA A 59 -11.88 -11.29 21.11
CA ALA A 59 -13.33 -11.17 21.16
C ALA A 59 -14.02 -12.51 20.81
N LEU A 60 -13.56 -13.20 19.77
CA LEU A 60 -14.11 -14.52 19.39
C LEU A 60 -13.85 -15.58 20.46
N GLU A 61 -12.66 -15.60 21.05
CA GLU A 61 -12.32 -16.53 22.13
C GLU A 61 -13.22 -16.32 23.35
N ASN A 62 -13.49 -15.05 23.71
CA ASN A 62 -14.38 -14.71 24.81
C ASN A 62 -15.83 -15.19 24.55
N GLU A 63 -16.35 -15.01 23.35
CA GLU A 63 -17.68 -15.50 22.96
C GLU A 63 -17.75 -17.04 22.96
N VAL A 64 -16.74 -17.74 22.47
CA VAL A 64 -16.71 -19.21 22.48
C VAL A 64 -16.63 -19.74 23.92
N ASN A 65 -15.84 -19.10 24.77
CA ASN A 65 -15.68 -19.53 26.16
C ASN A 65 -16.93 -19.24 26.99
N SER A 66 -17.65 -18.15 26.72
CA SER A 66 -18.92 -17.85 27.40
C SER A 66 -19.99 -18.91 27.11
N ILE A 67 -20.07 -19.40 25.87
CA ILE A 67 -20.98 -20.48 25.45
C ILE A 67 -20.62 -21.82 26.10
N LYS A 68 -19.33 -22.14 26.27
CA LYS A 68 -18.90 -23.39 26.92
C LYS A 68 -19.23 -23.44 28.42
N LEU A 69 -19.42 -22.28 29.05
CA LEU A 69 -19.68 -22.15 30.48
C LEU A 69 -21.18 -22.04 30.83
N SER A 70 -22.06 -21.93 29.82
CA SER A 70 -23.52 -21.94 29.95
C SER A 70 -24.12 -23.31 29.67
#